data_AF-A0A7J3U902-F1
#
_entry.id   AF-A0A7J3U902-F1
#
_cell.length_a   1.000
_cell.length_b   1.000
_cell.length_c   1.000
_cell.angle_alpha   90.00
_cell.angle_beta   90.00
_cell.angle_gamma   90.00
#
_symmetry.space_group_name_H-M   'P 1'
#
loop_
_entity.id
_entity.type
_entity.pdbx_description
1 polymer ?
#
loop_
_entity_poly.entity_id
_entity_poly.type
_entity_poly.pdbx_seq_one_letter_code
_entity_poly.pdbx_strand_id
1 'polypeptide(L)' 'VGMEMDEEEMVEKTQEVLRVTAENYSSMVQSLRKGKSTEIDSINGYMLRMAVKYGVRVPINELLVKMVKIREEMMR' A
#
# COMPACT_ATOMS: atom_id res chain seq x y z
N VAL A 1 6.45 -20.59 8.57
CA VAL A 1 7.53 -19.80 9.20
C VAL A 1 7.06 -18.36 9.22
N GLY A 2 7.04 -17.71 10.39
CA GLY A 2 6.78 -16.27 10.51
C GLY A 2 8.09 -15.49 10.46
N MET A 3 8.00 -14.17 10.30
CA MET A 3 9.12 -13.25 10.45
C MET A 3 8.82 -12.39 11.67
N GLU A 4 9.78 -12.29 12.60
CA GLU A 4 9.69 -11.30 13.67
C GLU A 4 9.91 -9.92 13.09
N MET A 5 9.05 -8.97 13.45
CA MET A 5 9.11 -7.60 12.99
C MET A 5 8.88 -6.70 14.20
N ASP A 6 9.83 -5.80 14.45
CA ASP A 6 9.68 -4.77 15.45
C ASP A 6 8.90 -3.57 14.88
N GLU A 7 7.90 -3.09 15.60
CA GLU A 7 7.03 -2.02 15.10
C GLU A 7 7.79 -0.68 14.98
N GLU A 8 8.62 -0.35 15.97
CA GLU A 8 9.36 0.91 15.99
C GLU A 8 10.39 0.94 14.85
N GLU A 9 11.14 -0.15 14.65
CA GLU A 9 12.09 -0.30 13.55
C GLU A 9 11.41 -0.14 12.18
N MET A 10 10.23 -0.77 12.00
CA MET A 10 9.50 -0.71 10.74
C MET A 10 8.96 0.70 10.45
N VAL A 11 8.50 1.41 11.48
CA VAL A 11 8.06 2.80 11.37
C VAL A 11 9.25 3.71 11.07
N GLU A 12 10.36 3.56 11.78
CA GLU A 12 11.57 4.35 11.56
C GLU A 12 12.08 4.16 10.13
N LYS A 13 12.12 2.91 9.65
CA LYS A 13 12.55 2.61 8.28
C LYS A 13 11.63 3.23 7.25
N THR A 14 10.32 3.20 7.49
CA THR A 14 9.33 3.87 6.62
C THR A 14 9.57 5.37 6.59
N GLN A 15 9.80 6.00 7.73
CA GLN A 15 10.10 7.44 7.81
C GLN A 15 11.42 7.79 7.12
N GLU A 16 12.44 6.95 7.23
CA GLU A 16 13.71 7.14 6.52
C GLU A 16 13.47 7.18 5.01
N VAL A 17 12.73 6.21 4.46
CA VAL A 17 12.37 6.18 3.04
C VAL A 17 11.61 7.45 2.64
N LEU A 18 10.64 7.89 3.46
CA LEU A 18 9.90 9.13 3.20
C LEU A 18 10.82 10.36 3.17
N ARG A 19 11.79 10.45 4.10
CA ARG A 19 12.76 11.57 4.14
C ARG A 19 13.66 11.61 2.91
N VAL A 20 14.25 10.47 2.54
CA VAL A 20 15.20 10.41 1.41
C VAL A 20 14.52 10.50 0.05
N THR A 21 13.20 10.28 -0.01
CA THR A 21 12.39 10.37 -1.24
C THR A 21 11.37 11.50 -1.21
N ALA A 22 11.57 12.52 -0.36
CA ALA A 22 10.58 13.57 -0.12
C ALA A 22 10.14 14.35 -1.38
N GLU A 23 11.03 14.52 -2.36
CA GLU A 23 10.71 15.18 -3.63
C GLU A 23 10.14 14.23 -4.70
N ASN A 24 10.13 12.93 -4.44
CA ASN A 24 9.69 11.92 -5.39
C ASN A 24 8.19 11.61 -5.25
N TYR A 25 7.57 11.24 -6.37
CA TYR A 25 6.23 10.63 -6.36
C TYR A 25 6.34 9.11 -6.37
N SER A 26 5.53 8.43 -5.56
CA SER A 26 5.46 6.96 -5.58
C SER A 26 5.04 6.41 -6.94
N SER A 27 5.41 5.16 -7.25
CA SER A 27 5.03 4.48 -8.50
C SER A 27 3.52 4.48 -8.70
N MET A 28 2.74 4.23 -7.65
CA MET A 28 1.27 4.24 -7.71
C MET A 28 0.71 5.62 -8.08
N VAL A 29 1.22 6.72 -7.52
CA VAL A 29 0.79 8.07 -7.91
C VAL A 29 1.15 8.37 -9.36
N GLN A 30 2.32 7.92 -9.81
CA GLN A 30 2.73 8.07 -11.21
C GLN A 30 1.85 7.24 -12.17
N SER A 31 1.44 6.02 -11.79
CA SER A 31 0.49 5.21 -12.56
C SER A 31 -0.85 5.92 -12.71
N LEU A 32 -1.41 6.42 -11.60
CA LEU A 32 -2.64 7.20 -11.60
C LEU A 32 -2.55 8.41 -12.54
N ARG A 33 -1.50 9.23 -12.41
CA ARG A 33 -1.30 10.40 -13.29
C ARG A 33 -1.16 10.06 -14.78
N LYS A 34 -0.74 8.84 -15.10
CA LYS A 34 -0.60 8.33 -16.48
C LYS A 34 -1.83 7.56 -16.96
N GLY A 35 -2.91 7.48 -16.18
CA GLY A 35 -4.10 6.67 -16.50
C GLY A 35 -3.82 5.17 -16.56
N LYS A 36 -2.76 4.69 -15.88
CA LYS A 36 -2.37 3.27 -15.84
C LYS A 36 -2.85 2.63 -14.56
N SER A 37 -3.04 1.31 -14.60
CA SER A 37 -3.27 0.51 -13.40
C SER A 37 -2.11 0.66 -12.40
N THR A 38 -2.44 0.73 -11.11
CA THR A 38 -1.52 0.74 -9.97
C THR A 38 -1.21 -0.68 -9.50
N GLU A 39 -0.25 -0.78 -8.58
CA GLU A 39 0.15 -2.05 -7.95
C GLU A 39 -0.67 -2.36 -6.68
N ILE A 40 -1.77 -1.66 -6.42
CA ILE A 40 -2.54 -1.74 -5.17
C ILE A 40 -3.01 -3.15 -4.83
N ASP A 41 -3.38 -3.96 -5.83
CA ASP A 41 -3.85 -5.35 -5.62
C ASP A 41 -2.72 -6.33 -5.24
N SER A 42 -1.51 -6.00 -5.67
CA SER A 42 -0.30 -6.79 -5.42
C SER A 42 0.31 -6.47 -4.06
N ILE A 43 0.16 -5.23 -3.58
CA ILE A 43 0.69 -4.78 -2.28
C ILE A 43 -0.39 -4.91 -1.20
N ASN A 44 -1.32 -3.97 -1.11
CA ASN A 44 -2.35 -3.96 -0.07
C ASN A 44 -3.40 -5.05 -0.30
N GLY A 45 -3.76 -5.32 -1.56
CA GLY A 45 -4.66 -6.43 -1.90
C GLY A 45 -4.10 -7.80 -1.50
N TYR A 46 -2.78 -7.99 -1.55
CA TYR A 46 -2.14 -9.20 -1.02
C TYR A 46 -2.29 -9.28 0.50
N MET A 47 -2.07 -8.16 1.21
CA MET A 47 -2.30 -8.09 2.65
C MET A 47 -3.74 -8.46 3.02
N LEU A 48 -4.75 -8.03 2.24
CA LEU A 48 -6.15 -8.43 2.46
C LEU A 48 -6.35 -9.94 2.30
N ARG A 49 -5.79 -10.55 1.24
CA ARG A 49 -5.88 -11.99 1.02
C ARG A 49 -5.25 -12.78 2.18
N MET A 50 -4.12 -12.30 2.68
CA MET A 50 -3.44 -12.92 3.83
C MET A 50 -4.23 -12.72 5.12
N ALA A 51 -4.79 -11.53 5.34
CA ALA A 51 -5.61 -11.22 6.50
C ALA A 51 -6.85 -12.15 6.59
N VAL A 52 -7.53 -12.38 5.46
CA VAL A 52 -8.63 -13.36 5.38
C VAL A 52 -8.15 -14.77 5.68
N LYS A 53 -7.03 -15.20 5.09
CA LYS A 53 -6.47 -16.55 5.30
C LYS A 53 -6.16 -16.84 6.77
N TYR A 54 -5.69 -15.84 7.52
CA TYR A 54 -5.28 -15.99 8.91
C TYR A 54 -6.29 -15.43 9.93
N GLY A 55 -7.45 -14.96 9.48
CA GLY A 55 -8.49 -14.41 10.37
C GLY A 55 -8.09 -13.10 11.07
N VAL A 56 -7.20 -12.30 10.46
CA VAL A 56 -6.73 -11.01 10.99
C VAL A 56 -7.55 -9.89 10.36
N ARG A 57 -7.88 -8.84 11.14
CA ARG A 57 -8.56 -7.65 10.61
C ARG A 57 -7.55 -6.58 10.22
N VAL A 58 -7.70 -6.00 9.02
CA VAL A 58 -6.81 -4.96 8.49
C VAL A 58 -7.61 -3.79 7.88
N PRO A 59 -8.50 -3.13 8.66
CA PRO A 59 -9.48 -2.18 8.14
C PRO A 59 -8.87 -1.00 7.36
N ILE A 60 -7.67 -0.56 7.74
CA ILE A 60 -6.98 0.53 7.02
C ILE A 60 -6.53 0.07 5.63
N ASN A 61 -6.00 -1.15 5.49
CA ASN A 61 -5.65 -1.69 4.18
C ASN A 61 -6.90 -1.86 3.29
N GLU A 62 -8.03 -2.29 3.88
CA GLU A 62 -9.29 -2.43 3.14
C GLU A 62 -9.77 -1.08 2.60
N LEU A 63 -9.70 -0.04 3.43
CA LEU A 63 -10.04 1.32 3.02
C LEU A 63 -9.11 1.82 1.92
N LEU A 64 -7.79 1.67 2.07
CA LEU A 64 -6.81 2.13 1.08
C LEU A 64 -7.00 1.46 -0.28
N VAL A 65 -7.23 0.14 -0.32
CA VAL A 65 -7.51 -0.58 -1.57
C VAL A 65 -8.74 0.01 -2.25
N LYS A 66 -9.84 0.20 -1.53
CA LYS A 66 -11.07 0.78 -2.07
C LYS A 66 -10.85 2.20 -2.61
N MET A 67 -10.18 3.05 -1.83
CA MET A 67 -9.93 4.45 -2.22
C MET A 67 -9.08 4.55 -3.48
N VAL A 68 -8.01 3.75 -3.59
CA VAL A 68 -7.15 3.75 -4.77
C VAL A 68 -7.88 3.19 -5.98
N LYS A 69 -8.69 2.13 -5.82
CA LYS A 69 -9.52 1.57 -6.91
C LYS A 69 -10.53 2.59 -7.45
N ILE A 70 -11.23 3.29 -6.56
CA ILE A 70 -12.13 4.40 -6.94
C ILE A 70 -11.33 5.47 -7.71
N ARG A 71 -10.13 5.82 -7.23
CA ARG A 71 -9.29 6.81 -7.91
C ARG A 71 -8.83 6.36 -9.29
N GLU A 72 -8.48 5.09 -9.46
CA GLU A 72 -8.15 4.48 -10.76
C GLU A 72 -9.33 4.60 -11.73
N GLU A 73 -10.54 4.26 -11.28
CA GLU A 73 -11.75 4.33 -12.10
C GLU A 73 -12.09 5.76 -12.52
N MET A 74 -11.93 6.73 -11.62
CA MET A 74 -12.17 8.15 -11.92
C MET A 74 -11.14 8.77 -12.89
N MET A 75 -10.00 8.12 -13.12
CA MET A 75 -8.92 8.62 -13.97
C MET A 75 -8.80 7.88 -15.31
N ARG A 76 -9.60 6.83 -15.53
CA ARG A 76 -9.77 6.19 -16.83
C ARG A 76 -10.71 7.01 -17.70
#